data_AF-A0A9R1Q667-F1
#
_entry.id   AF-A0A9R1Q667-F1
#
_cell.length_a   1.000
_cell.length_b   1.000
_cell.length_c   1.000
_cell.angle_alpha   90.00
_cell.angle_beta   90.00
_cell.angle_gamma   90.00
#
_symmetry.space_group_name_H-M   'P 1'
#
loop_
_entity.id
_entity.type
_entity.pdbx_description
1 polymer ?
#
loop_
_entity_poly.entity_id
_entity_poly.type
_entity_poly.pdbx_seq_one_letter_code
_entity_poly.pdbx_strand_id
1 'polypeptide(L)'
;MVMPAVLNSLTFLCVLAVLAAGQAEGRHHDPDCPSFSCGPLRNVSFPFRQASDPPGCGYQSYELICSDTKAAIRIDDATYYVPAINYSGSSFWVIDANMDLYNSCPLPRWNRPPSTYHYNMNMEVELDPLVDSQACFLKCSREVKDNGMYMPVACLSTNDTYVYVLTGDESNSMEYLEPSCGYLAMTPQPWDSPVLENASYADVVKSMRSGFAVLFPFRYHRRSINVCLRREIRLRI
;
A
#
# COMPACT_ATOMS: atom_id res chain seq x y z
N MET A 1 -9.43 -59.30 40.93
CA MET A 1 -8.12 -59.29 40.24
C MET A 1 -8.37 -59.15 38.75
N VAL A 2 -8.46 -57.92 38.25
CA VAL A 2 -8.53 -57.64 36.81
C VAL A 2 -7.10 -57.44 36.34
N MET A 3 -6.71 -58.17 35.29
CA MET A 3 -5.33 -58.43 34.93
C MET A 3 -4.56 -57.16 34.53
N PRO A 4 -3.30 -56.98 34.97
CA PRO A 4 -2.46 -55.82 34.65
C PRO A 4 -2.16 -55.65 33.14
N ALA A 5 -2.47 -56.66 32.32
CA ALA A 5 -2.33 -56.61 30.87
C ALA A 5 -3.38 -55.72 30.17
N VAL A 6 -4.60 -55.60 30.72
CA VAL A 6 -5.70 -54.85 30.07
C VAL A 6 -5.52 -53.34 30.23
N LEU A 7 -4.99 -52.92 31.39
CA LEU A 7 -4.70 -51.50 31.66
C LEU A 7 -3.55 -50.97 30.77
N ASN A 8 -2.54 -51.80 30.50
CA ASN A 8 -1.44 -51.47 29.60
C ASN A 8 -1.85 -51.39 28.11
N SER A 9 -2.88 -52.15 27.71
CA SER A 9 -3.39 -52.10 26.33
C SER A 9 -4.18 -50.82 26.06
N LEU A 10 -4.98 -50.37 27.03
CA LEU A 10 -5.75 -49.12 26.94
C LEU A 10 -4.85 -47.88 26.93
N THR A 11 -3.78 -47.88 27.71
CA THR A 11 -2.80 -46.77 27.70
C THR A 11 -2.03 -46.70 26.38
N PHE A 12 -1.66 -47.84 25.79
CA PHE A 12 -1.00 -47.88 24.49
C PHE A 12 -1.90 -47.37 23.35
N LEU A 13 -3.19 -47.74 23.36
CA LEU A 13 -4.21 -47.24 22.42
C LEU A 13 -4.45 -45.73 22.57
N CYS A 14 -4.51 -45.21 23.80
CA CYS A 14 -4.62 -43.77 24.03
C CYS A 14 -3.37 -43.01 23.55
N VAL A 15 -2.17 -43.55 23.79
CA VAL A 15 -0.92 -42.93 23.31
C VAL A 15 -0.85 -42.95 21.78
N LEU A 16 -1.24 -44.05 21.12
CA LEU A 16 -1.32 -44.11 19.66
C LEU A 16 -2.38 -43.17 19.08
N ALA A 17 -3.52 -43.01 19.74
CA ALA A 17 -4.55 -42.04 19.32
C ALA A 17 -4.08 -40.58 19.50
N VAL A 18 -3.34 -40.27 20.56
CA VAL A 18 -2.72 -38.95 20.77
C VAL A 18 -1.58 -38.70 19.77
N LEU A 19 -0.78 -39.71 19.43
CA LEU A 19 0.27 -39.60 18.42
C LEU A 19 -0.31 -39.48 16.99
N ALA A 20 -1.41 -40.17 16.69
CA ALA A 20 -2.13 -40.03 15.42
C ALA A 20 -2.85 -38.67 15.30
N ALA A 21 -3.40 -38.15 16.40
CA ALA A 21 -3.95 -36.79 16.47
C ALA A 21 -2.86 -35.71 16.39
N GLY A 22 -1.65 -36.01 16.88
CA GLY A 22 -0.47 -35.12 16.80
C GLY A 22 0.20 -35.07 15.42
N GLN A 23 -0.18 -35.96 14.48
CA GLN A 23 0.26 -35.91 13.07
C GLN A 23 -0.80 -35.36 12.13
N ALA A 24 -2.00 -35.06 12.63
CA ALA A 24 -2.95 -34.19 11.98
C ALA A 24 -2.74 -32.73 12.43
N GLU A 25 -1.48 -32.30 12.53
CA GLU A 25 -1.19 -30.88 12.31
C GLU A 25 -1.72 -30.57 10.91
N GLY A 26 -2.70 -29.66 10.85
CA GLY A 26 -3.31 -29.25 9.61
C GLY A 26 -2.21 -28.94 8.61
N ARG A 27 -2.08 -29.80 7.59
CA ARG A 27 -1.66 -29.33 6.29
C ARG A 27 -2.69 -28.27 5.95
N HIS A 28 -2.39 -27.02 6.30
CA HIS A 28 -2.88 -25.90 5.54
C HIS A 28 -2.50 -26.28 4.11
N HIS A 29 -3.49 -26.75 3.36
CA HIS A 29 -3.41 -26.83 1.92
C HIS A 29 -3.25 -25.35 1.55
N ASP A 30 -2.01 -24.89 1.54
CA ASP A 30 -1.69 -23.66 0.84
C ASP A 30 -2.13 -23.98 -0.59
N PRO A 31 -3.19 -23.35 -1.10
CA PRO A 31 -3.64 -23.67 -2.44
C PRO A 31 -2.44 -23.48 -3.37
N ASP A 32 -2.15 -24.46 -4.21
CA ASP A 32 -1.16 -24.29 -5.27
C ASP A 32 -1.66 -23.16 -6.15
N CYS A 33 -1.17 -21.94 -5.89
CA CYS A 33 -1.51 -20.74 -6.63
C CYS A 33 -0.47 -20.58 -7.74
N PRO A 34 -0.77 -21.02 -8.97
CA PRO A 34 0.19 -20.95 -10.05
C PRO A 34 0.49 -19.49 -10.38
N SER A 35 1.74 -19.21 -10.74
CA SER A 35 2.09 -17.92 -11.33
C SER A 35 1.41 -17.76 -12.70
N PHE A 36 1.04 -16.54 -13.05
CA PHE A 36 0.40 -16.22 -14.33
C PHE A 36 1.14 -15.10 -15.08
N SER A 37 0.68 -14.78 -16.29
CA SER A 37 1.15 -13.61 -17.05
C SER A 37 0.02 -12.60 -17.18
N CYS A 38 0.34 -11.31 -17.15
CA CYS A 38 -0.63 -10.22 -17.26
C CYS A 38 -0.06 -9.12 -18.16
N GLY A 39 -0.48 -9.08 -19.42
CA GLY A 39 0.14 -8.24 -20.45
C GLY A 39 1.66 -8.47 -20.54
N PRO A 40 2.49 -7.44 -20.34
CA PRO A 40 3.95 -7.58 -20.38
C PRO A 40 4.53 -8.29 -19.14
N LEU A 41 3.78 -8.36 -18.04
CA LEU A 41 4.25 -8.97 -16.79
C LEU A 41 4.26 -10.50 -16.91
N ARG A 42 5.37 -11.11 -16.49
CA ARG A 42 5.59 -12.56 -16.49
C ARG A 42 5.81 -13.05 -15.08
N ASN A 43 5.43 -14.30 -14.82
CA ASN A 43 5.59 -14.96 -13.52
C ASN A 43 4.97 -14.15 -12.37
N VAL A 44 3.80 -13.54 -12.62
CA VAL A 44 3.02 -12.84 -11.59
C VAL A 44 2.52 -13.88 -10.60
N SER A 45 2.90 -13.72 -9.34
CA SER A 45 2.50 -14.56 -8.21
C SER A 45 1.91 -13.72 -7.09
N PHE A 46 1.57 -14.39 -5.97
CA PHE A 46 1.21 -13.77 -4.70
C PHE A 46 2.07 -12.52 -4.41
N PRO A 47 1.47 -11.38 -3.98
CA PRO A 47 0.09 -11.22 -3.50
C PRO A 47 -0.97 -11.02 -4.59
N PHE A 48 -0.55 -10.90 -5.85
CA PHE A 48 -1.47 -10.64 -6.96
C PHE A 48 -2.31 -11.87 -7.31
N ARG A 49 -3.48 -11.59 -7.87
CA ARG A 49 -4.38 -12.60 -8.43
C ARG A 49 -5.02 -12.10 -9.71
N GLN A 50 -5.63 -13.01 -10.45
CA GLN A 50 -6.55 -12.72 -11.55
C GLN A 50 -7.95 -13.25 -11.20
N ALA A 51 -8.98 -12.75 -11.88
CA ALA A 51 -10.38 -13.11 -11.59
C ALA A 51 -10.67 -14.63 -11.68
N SER A 52 -9.91 -15.35 -12.51
CA SER A 52 -10.03 -16.80 -12.68
C SER A 52 -9.31 -17.63 -11.62
N ASP A 53 -8.55 -17.02 -10.71
CA ASP A 53 -7.79 -17.77 -9.72
C ASP A 53 -8.69 -18.40 -8.66
N PRO A 54 -8.35 -19.61 -8.15
CA PRO A 54 -9.11 -20.27 -7.09
C PRO A 54 -9.25 -19.42 -5.82
N PRO A 55 -10.29 -19.66 -5.00
CA PRO A 55 -10.39 -19.06 -3.68
C PRO A 55 -9.14 -19.35 -2.83
N GLY A 56 -8.63 -18.33 -2.15
CA GLY A 56 -7.40 -18.41 -1.34
C GLY A 56 -6.12 -17.99 -2.07
N CYS A 57 -6.17 -17.76 -3.39
CA CYS A 57 -5.02 -17.25 -4.14
C CYS A 57 -5.02 -15.72 -4.24
N GLY A 58 -3.96 -15.13 -3.67
CA GLY A 58 -3.71 -13.69 -3.66
C GLY A 58 -4.76 -12.89 -2.88
N TYR A 59 -4.59 -11.57 -2.89
CA TYR A 59 -5.48 -10.64 -2.21
C TYR A 59 -6.50 -10.05 -3.18
N GLN A 60 -7.74 -9.89 -2.72
CA GLN A 60 -8.80 -9.28 -3.55
C GLN A 60 -8.46 -7.85 -3.98
N SER A 61 -7.77 -7.11 -3.12
CA SER A 61 -7.28 -5.75 -3.38
C SER A 61 -6.10 -5.69 -4.38
N TYR A 62 -5.46 -6.83 -4.67
CA TYR A 62 -4.34 -6.97 -5.62
C TYR A 62 -4.75 -7.77 -6.86
N GLU A 63 -6.04 -7.76 -7.19
CA GLU A 63 -6.54 -8.36 -8.42
C GLU A 63 -6.10 -7.53 -9.64
N LEU A 64 -5.36 -8.17 -10.55
CA LEU A 64 -4.94 -7.57 -11.80
C LEU A 64 -5.97 -7.84 -12.91
N ILE A 65 -6.28 -6.79 -13.65
CA ILE A 65 -7.06 -6.82 -14.88
C ILE A 65 -6.07 -6.87 -16.04
N CYS A 66 -6.07 -7.99 -16.76
CA CYS A 66 -5.10 -8.27 -17.80
C CYS A 66 -5.68 -8.06 -19.20
N SER A 67 -4.87 -7.46 -20.06
CA SER A 67 -5.03 -7.45 -21.51
C SER A 67 -3.71 -7.89 -22.14
N ASP A 68 -3.68 -8.16 -23.44
CA ASP A 68 -2.45 -8.57 -24.13
C ASP A 68 -1.31 -7.56 -24.00
N THR A 69 -1.65 -6.26 -23.86
CA THR A 69 -0.67 -5.17 -23.87
C THR A 69 -0.47 -4.49 -22.51
N LYS A 70 -1.38 -4.70 -21.55
CA LYS A 70 -1.40 -3.94 -20.30
C LYS A 70 -1.85 -4.81 -19.12
N ALA A 71 -1.23 -4.58 -17.98
CA ALA A 71 -1.74 -4.97 -16.67
C ALA A 71 -2.31 -3.73 -15.97
N ALA A 72 -3.46 -3.88 -15.33
CA ALA A 72 -4.09 -2.83 -14.54
C ALA A 72 -4.55 -3.36 -13.19
N ILE A 73 -4.70 -2.47 -12.22
CA ILE A 73 -5.25 -2.74 -10.90
C ILE A 73 -6.29 -1.67 -10.60
N ARG A 74 -7.35 -2.05 -9.89
CA ARG A 74 -8.34 -1.09 -9.39
C ARG A 74 -8.08 -0.82 -7.91
N ILE A 75 -7.72 0.42 -7.60
CA ILE A 75 -7.50 0.89 -6.23
C ILE A 75 -8.61 1.90 -5.95
N ASP A 76 -9.47 1.57 -5.01
CA ASP A 76 -10.70 2.30 -4.71
C ASP A 76 -11.59 2.47 -5.96
N ASP A 77 -11.82 3.71 -6.39
CA ASP A 77 -12.61 4.10 -7.55
C ASP A 77 -11.76 4.37 -8.81
N ALA A 78 -10.44 4.27 -8.71
CA ALA A 78 -9.50 4.57 -9.78
C ALA A 78 -8.84 3.30 -10.36
N THR A 79 -8.48 3.39 -11.64
CA THR A 79 -7.74 2.33 -12.35
C THR A 79 -6.32 2.82 -12.59
N TYR A 80 -5.36 1.98 -12.26
CA TYR A 80 -3.94 2.25 -12.44
C TYR A 80 -3.32 1.17 -13.33
N TYR A 81 -2.42 1.56 -14.22
CA TYR A 81 -1.56 0.62 -14.93
C TYR A 81 -0.43 0.16 -14.04
N VAL A 82 -0.07 -1.13 -14.16
CA VAL A 82 1.02 -1.76 -13.40
C VAL A 82 2.15 -2.10 -14.38
N PRO A 83 3.09 -1.17 -14.63
CA PRO A 83 4.19 -1.41 -15.58
C PRO A 83 5.25 -2.35 -15.01
N ALA A 84 5.39 -2.44 -13.68
CA ALA A 84 6.45 -3.23 -13.05
C ALA A 84 6.06 -3.72 -11.64
N ILE A 85 6.57 -4.89 -11.29
CA ILE A 85 6.47 -5.49 -9.95
C ILE A 85 7.88 -5.75 -9.43
N ASN A 86 8.16 -5.33 -8.20
CA ASN A 86 9.40 -5.56 -7.49
C ASN A 86 9.19 -6.54 -6.34
N TYR A 87 9.36 -7.84 -6.61
CA TYR A 87 9.23 -8.89 -5.61
C TYR A 87 10.28 -8.79 -4.49
N SER A 88 11.51 -8.36 -4.79
CA SER A 88 12.57 -8.23 -3.79
C SER A 88 12.31 -7.09 -2.81
N GLY A 89 11.72 -6.00 -3.30
CA GLY A 89 11.30 -4.85 -2.49
C GLY A 89 9.87 -4.94 -1.97
N SER A 90 9.16 -6.04 -2.23
CA SER A 90 7.75 -6.23 -1.86
C SER A 90 6.87 -5.04 -2.25
N SER A 91 7.01 -4.56 -3.49
CA SER A 91 6.25 -3.41 -3.99
C SER A 91 5.96 -3.53 -5.48
N PHE A 92 5.08 -2.68 -6.00
CA PHE A 92 4.77 -2.59 -7.42
C PHE A 92 4.53 -1.13 -7.80
N TRP A 93 4.79 -0.81 -9.06
CA TRP A 93 4.61 0.53 -9.57
C TRP A 93 3.21 0.71 -10.14
N VAL A 94 2.61 1.88 -9.92
CA VAL A 94 1.30 2.24 -10.46
C VAL A 94 1.35 3.58 -11.17
N ILE A 95 0.66 3.68 -12.31
CA ILE A 95 0.46 4.93 -13.06
C ILE A 95 -1.04 5.11 -13.25
N ASP A 96 -1.60 6.26 -12.88
CA ASP A 96 -3.04 6.51 -13.06
C ASP A 96 -3.40 6.44 -14.55
N ALA A 97 -4.32 5.54 -14.92
CA ALA A 97 -4.71 5.28 -16.31
C ALA A 97 -5.36 6.50 -17.00
N ASN A 98 -5.81 7.49 -16.23
CA ASN A 98 -6.41 8.72 -16.73
C ASN A 98 -5.39 9.87 -16.85
N MET A 99 -4.13 9.71 -16.41
CA MET A 99 -3.09 10.74 -16.55
C MET A 99 -2.63 10.93 -18.00
N ASP A 100 -2.76 9.90 -18.84
CA ASP A 100 -2.44 9.94 -20.27
C ASP A 100 -3.57 10.56 -21.11
N LEU A 101 -4.76 10.78 -20.53
CA LEU A 101 -5.80 11.56 -21.18
C LEU A 101 -5.30 13.01 -21.25
N TYR A 102 -5.43 13.66 -22.40
CA TYR A 102 -5.05 15.05 -22.64
C TYR A 102 -5.89 16.05 -21.82
N ASN A 103 -5.85 15.93 -20.49
CA ASN A 103 -6.41 16.86 -19.55
C ASN A 103 -5.34 17.92 -19.29
N SER A 104 -5.68 19.18 -19.56
CA SER A 104 -4.80 20.32 -19.29
C SER A 104 -4.63 20.61 -17.80
N CYS A 105 -5.46 20.00 -16.94
CA CYS A 105 -5.52 20.28 -15.52
C CYS A 105 -5.91 19.04 -14.67
N PRO A 106 -5.08 17.98 -14.64
CA PRO A 106 -5.42 16.76 -13.91
C PRO A 106 -5.35 16.97 -12.38
N LEU A 107 -6.30 16.34 -11.68
CA LEU A 107 -6.24 16.07 -10.24
C LEU A 107 -5.91 14.58 -10.03
N PRO A 108 -5.12 14.23 -9.01
CA PRO A 108 -4.90 12.84 -8.67
C PRO A 108 -6.18 12.19 -8.15
N ARG A 109 -6.34 10.90 -8.45
CA ARG A 109 -7.44 10.08 -7.93
C ARG A 109 -7.05 9.22 -6.73
N TRP A 110 -5.82 9.35 -6.26
CA TRP A 110 -5.41 8.72 -5.03
C TRP A 110 -6.04 9.49 -3.85
N ASN A 111 -6.97 8.87 -3.13
CA ASN A 111 -7.69 9.54 -2.06
C ASN A 111 -7.63 8.79 -0.73
N ARG A 112 -6.56 8.03 -0.52
CA ARG A 112 -6.32 7.35 0.74
C ARG A 112 -5.55 8.28 1.67
N PRO A 113 -6.12 8.69 2.81
CA PRO A 113 -5.36 9.46 3.79
C PRO A 113 -4.11 8.66 4.19
N PRO A 114 -3.00 9.33 4.55
CA PRO A 114 -1.83 8.68 5.10
C PRO A 114 -2.28 7.74 6.22
N SER A 115 -1.75 6.51 6.25
CA SER A 115 -2.19 5.52 7.22
C SER A 115 -2.04 6.12 8.63
N THR A 116 -3.16 6.40 9.30
CA THR A 116 -3.12 6.74 10.72
C THR A 116 -2.63 5.48 11.41
N TYR A 117 -1.43 5.53 12.00
CA TYR A 117 -0.85 4.44 12.78
C TYR A 117 -1.81 4.08 13.93
N HIS A 118 -2.81 3.26 13.64
CA HIS A 118 -3.60 2.63 14.67
C HIS A 118 -2.67 1.59 15.28
N TYR A 119 -2.29 1.81 16.55
CA TYR A 119 -1.44 0.95 17.38
C TYR A 119 -1.98 -0.48 17.59
N ASN A 120 -2.89 -0.94 16.74
CA ASN A 120 -3.38 -2.29 16.73
C ASN A 120 -2.42 -3.14 15.90
N MET A 121 -1.37 -3.65 16.57
CA MET A 121 -0.22 -4.39 16.02
C MET A 121 -0.57 -5.77 15.41
N ASN A 122 -1.83 -5.98 15.02
CA ASN A 122 -2.31 -7.18 14.33
C ASN A 122 -3.05 -6.85 13.03
N MET A 123 -3.07 -5.58 12.60
CA MET A 123 -3.68 -5.20 11.33
C MET A 123 -2.75 -5.54 10.16
N GLU A 124 -3.34 -6.15 9.15
CA GLU A 124 -2.76 -6.27 7.83
C GLU A 124 -2.96 -4.96 7.07
N VAL A 125 -1.88 -4.45 6.50
CA VAL A 125 -1.86 -3.22 5.72
C VAL A 125 -1.76 -3.61 4.26
N GLU A 126 -2.63 -3.03 3.43
CA GLU A 126 -2.72 -3.31 2.01
C GLU A 126 -2.74 -2.03 1.20
N LEU A 127 -2.05 -2.03 0.06
CA LEU A 127 -2.02 -0.93 -0.90
C LEU A 127 -1.57 0.40 -0.27
N ASP A 128 -0.58 0.32 0.61
CA ASP A 128 0.05 1.49 1.23
C ASP A 128 1.14 2.02 0.29
N PRO A 129 1.27 3.34 0.08
CA PRO A 129 2.37 3.89 -0.69
C PRO A 129 3.72 3.51 -0.09
N LEU A 130 4.74 3.29 -0.93
CA LEU A 130 6.10 3.01 -0.45
C LEU A 130 6.72 4.21 0.30
N VAL A 131 6.27 5.42 -0.03
CA VAL A 131 6.81 6.67 0.52
C VAL A 131 5.67 7.48 1.12
N ASP A 132 5.90 7.99 2.32
CA ASP A 132 4.92 8.77 3.07
C ASP A 132 4.76 10.21 2.55
N SER A 133 5.75 10.74 1.82
CA SER A 133 5.71 12.09 1.23
C SER A 133 4.69 12.16 0.09
N GLN A 134 3.85 13.19 0.10
CA GLN A 134 2.76 13.35 -0.86
C GLN A 134 2.70 14.76 -1.42
N ALA A 135 1.94 14.95 -2.49
CA ALA A 135 1.48 16.26 -2.91
C ALA A 135 0.01 16.40 -2.51
N CYS A 136 -0.30 17.44 -1.74
CA CYS A 136 -1.63 17.69 -1.19
C CYS A 136 -2.30 18.86 -1.91
N PHE A 137 -3.41 18.60 -2.57
CA PHE A 137 -4.24 19.60 -3.20
C PHE A 137 -5.25 20.13 -2.19
N LEU A 138 -5.37 21.45 -2.12
CA LEU A 138 -6.26 22.16 -1.22
C LEU A 138 -7.21 23.04 -2.01
N LYS A 139 -8.42 23.20 -1.49
CA LYS A 139 -9.41 24.16 -1.96
C LYS A 139 -9.69 25.18 -0.87
N CYS A 140 -9.47 26.46 -1.17
CA CYS A 140 -9.64 27.57 -0.24
C CYS A 140 -10.74 28.53 -0.69
N SER A 141 -11.45 29.09 0.29
CA SER A 141 -12.47 30.14 0.07
C SER A 141 -11.88 31.56 0.04
N ARG A 142 -10.61 31.71 0.44
CA ARG A 142 -9.88 32.98 0.37
C ARG A 142 -8.50 32.73 -0.24
N GLU A 143 -7.98 33.75 -0.92
CA GLU A 143 -6.62 33.73 -1.43
C GLU A 143 -5.62 33.70 -0.27
N VAL A 144 -4.68 32.77 -0.33
CA VAL A 144 -3.52 32.71 0.56
C VAL A 144 -2.42 33.60 -0.01
N LYS A 145 -1.95 34.57 0.78
CA LYS A 145 -0.92 35.54 0.38
C LYS A 145 0.36 35.31 1.17
N ASP A 146 1.50 35.59 0.55
CA ASP A 146 2.82 35.59 1.18
C ASP A 146 3.23 34.26 1.84
N ASN A 147 2.72 33.12 1.36
CA ASN A 147 3.10 31.80 1.82
C ASN A 147 3.70 30.97 0.66
N GLY A 148 5.01 30.74 0.70
CA GLY A 148 5.75 30.03 -0.35
C GLY A 148 5.44 28.54 -0.48
N MET A 149 4.70 27.95 0.47
CA MET A 149 4.28 26.55 0.42
C MET A 149 3.01 26.34 -0.43
N TYR A 150 2.21 27.39 -0.59
CA TYR A 150 0.93 27.34 -1.30
C TYR A 150 1.14 27.61 -2.80
N MET A 151 1.48 26.56 -3.55
CA MET A 151 1.71 26.69 -4.98
C MET A 151 0.38 26.71 -5.75
N PRO A 152 0.06 27.77 -6.53
CA PRO A 152 -1.25 27.93 -7.12
C PRO A 152 -1.50 26.96 -8.28
N VAL A 153 -2.73 26.43 -8.34
CA VAL A 153 -3.23 25.60 -9.44
C VAL A 153 -4.26 26.40 -10.24
N ALA A 154 -3.76 27.31 -11.07
CA ALA A 154 -4.57 28.32 -11.75
C ALA A 154 -5.74 27.74 -12.58
N CYS A 155 -5.57 26.56 -13.16
CA CYS A 155 -6.60 25.94 -14.01
C CYS A 155 -7.77 25.32 -13.23
N LEU A 156 -7.67 25.16 -11.90
CA LEU A 156 -8.78 24.76 -11.01
C LEU A 156 -9.33 25.93 -10.19
N SER A 157 -8.62 27.05 -10.17
CA SER A 157 -9.04 28.25 -9.45
C SER A 157 -10.09 29.03 -10.23
N THR A 158 -11.00 29.67 -9.51
CA THR A 158 -11.99 30.63 -10.01
C THR A 158 -11.93 31.91 -9.16
N ASN A 159 -12.78 32.90 -9.45
CA ASN A 159 -12.78 34.17 -8.71
C ASN A 159 -13.07 34.00 -7.20
N ASP A 160 -13.83 32.96 -6.83
CA ASP A 160 -14.27 32.70 -5.45
C ASP A 160 -13.70 31.39 -4.89
N THR A 161 -12.77 30.74 -5.60
CA THR A 161 -12.19 29.47 -5.21
C THR A 161 -10.73 29.44 -5.60
N TYR A 162 -9.87 29.20 -4.61
CA TYR A 162 -8.42 29.19 -4.80
C TYR A 162 -7.93 27.77 -4.57
N VAL A 163 -7.29 27.18 -5.58
CA VAL A 163 -6.72 25.83 -5.48
C VAL A 163 -5.21 25.92 -5.41
N TYR A 164 -4.65 25.18 -4.46
CA TYR A 164 -3.21 25.12 -4.21
C TYR A 164 -2.75 23.68 -4.14
N VAL A 165 -1.47 23.46 -4.38
CA VAL A 165 -0.77 22.22 -4.10
C VAL A 165 0.37 22.50 -3.13
N LEU A 166 0.46 21.68 -2.09
CA LEU A 166 1.52 21.71 -1.09
C LEU A 166 2.37 20.45 -1.28
N THR A 167 3.68 20.59 -1.22
CA THR A 167 4.62 19.46 -1.35
C THR A 167 5.79 19.64 -0.39
N GLY A 168 6.34 18.53 0.09
CA GLY A 168 7.45 18.51 1.06
C GLY A 168 7.03 17.84 2.37
N ASP A 169 7.88 17.92 3.39
CA ASP A 169 7.65 17.18 4.64
C ASP A 169 6.41 17.65 5.41
N GLU A 170 6.08 18.95 5.31
CA GLU A 170 4.92 19.54 5.99
C GLU A 170 3.61 19.47 5.19
N SER A 171 3.63 18.98 3.95
CA SER A 171 2.43 18.99 3.07
C SER A 171 1.28 18.14 3.59
N ASN A 172 1.58 17.15 4.43
CA ASN A 172 0.60 16.22 4.99
C ASN A 172 0.04 16.68 6.34
N SER A 173 0.60 17.75 6.92
CA SER A 173 0.26 18.21 8.26
C SER A 173 -0.94 19.15 8.22
N MET A 174 -2.13 18.58 8.42
CA MET A 174 -3.41 19.31 8.44
C MET A 174 -3.44 20.45 9.48
N GLU A 175 -2.60 20.40 10.52
CA GLU A 175 -2.50 21.42 11.57
C GLU A 175 -1.97 22.77 11.09
N TYR A 176 -1.24 22.80 9.96
CA TYR A 176 -0.66 24.02 9.40
C TYR A 176 -1.46 24.61 8.23
N LEU A 177 -2.66 24.08 7.97
CA LEU A 177 -3.49 24.59 6.89
C LEU A 177 -4.17 25.91 7.27
N GLU A 178 -4.10 26.88 6.36
CA GLU A 178 -4.86 28.12 6.44
C GLU A 178 -6.35 27.85 6.72
N PRO A 179 -7.01 28.57 7.65
CA PRO A 179 -8.38 28.27 8.10
C PRO A 179 -9.44 28.31 6.99
N SER A 180 -9.15 28.98 5.88
CA SER A 180 -10.05 29.09 4.74
C SER A 180 -9.98 27.89 3.79
N CYS A 181 -9.03 26.97 4.02
CA CYS A 181 -8.68 25.87 3.16
C CYS A 181 -9.19 24.52 3.69
N GLY A 182 -9.64 23.69 2.77
CA GLY A 182 -9.97 22.29 2.99
C GLY A 182 -9.21 21.38 2.03
N TYR A 183 -9.06 20.13 2.43
CA TYR A 183 -8.46 19.08 1.60
C TYR A 183 -9.29 18.83 0.33
N LEU A 184 -8.62 18.62 -0.81
CA LEU A 184 -9.24 18.33 -2.10
C LEU A 184 -8.82 16.96 -2.65
N ALA A 185 -7.51 16.68 -2.72
CA ALA A 185 -6.95 15.43 -3.23
C ALA A 185 -5.49 15.26 -2.78
N MET A 186 -4.91 14.07 -2.87
CA MET A 186 -3.49 13.83 -2.62
C MET A 186 -2.90 12.84 -3.62
N THR A 187 -1.57 12.78 -3.70
CA THR A 187 -0.88 11.72 -4.44
C THR A 187 0.47 11.45 -3.81
N PRO A 188 0.87 10.18 -3.65
CA PRO A 188 2.21 9.85 -3.22
C PRO A 188 3.26 10.31 -4.24
N GLN A 189 4.46 10.58 -3.75
CA GLN A 189 5.60 10.88 -4.61
C GLN A 189 6.28 9.59 -5.12
N PRO A 190 6.94 9.64 -6.29
CA PRO A 190 7.80 8.57 -6.78
C PRO A 190 8.98 8.34 -5.83
N TRP A 191 9.29 7.09 -5.49
CA TRP A 191 10.37 6.77 -4.53
C TRP A 191 11.79 7.02 -5.07
N ASP A 192 11.93 7.05 -6.40
CA ASP A 192 13.20 7.26 -7.11
C ASP A 192 13.46 8.74 -7.42
N SER A 193 12.62 9.64 -6.88
CA SER A 193 12.72 11.08 -7.09
C SER A 193 13.10 11.79 -5.79
N PRO A 194 13.86 12.91 -5.87
CA PRO A 194 14.08 13.76 -4.70
C PRO A 194 12.75 14.32 -4.20
N VAL A 195 12.68 14.59 -2.89
CA VAL A 195 11.50 15.24 -2.29
C VAL A 195 11.22 16.54 -3.03
N LEU A 196 9.99 16.66 -3.54
CA LEU A 196 9.50 17.87 -4.18
C LEU A 196 9.18 18.89 -3.09
N GLU A 197 10.14 19.70 -2.66
CA GLU A 197 9.87 20.83 -1.76
C GLU A 197 9.29 22.01 -2.54
N ASN A 198 8.14 22.54 -2.10
CA ASN A 198 7.51 23.74 -2.67
C ASN A 198 7.45 23.69 -4.21
N ALA A 199 7.05 22.54 -4.75
CA ALA A 199 7.10 22.29 -6.19
C ALA A 199 5.92 22.92 -6.91
N SER A 200 6.17 23.40 -8.14
CA SER A 200 5.12 23.97 -8.96
C SER A 200 4.07 22.91 -9.34
N TYR A 201 2.85 23.34 -9.65
CA TYR A 201 1.81 22.42 -10.14
C TYR A 201 2.29 21.64 -11.38
N ALA A 202 3.08 22.26 -12.27
CA ALA A 202 3.61 21.59 -13.44
C ALA A 202 4.55 20.44 -13.09
N ASP A 203 5.39 20.60 -12.06
CA ASP A 203 6.29 19.56 -11.57
C ASP A 203 5.51 18.43 -10.90
N VAL A 204 4.46 18.76 -10.14
CA VAL A 204 3.55 17.76 -9.56
C VAL A 204 2.85 16.96 -10.66
N VAL A 205 2.38 17.61 -11.73
CA VAL A 205 1.77 16.90 -12.88
C VAL A 205 2.78 15.98 -13.57
N LYS A 206 4.04 16.41 -13.72
CA LYS A 206 5.10 15.56 -14.25
C LYS A 206 5.32 14.33 -13.35
N SER A 207 5.34 14.54 -12.04
CA SER A 207 5.45 13.47 -11.04
C SER A 207 4.27 12.49 -11.12
N MET A 208 3.03 12.98 -11.20
CA MET A 208 1.83 12.14 -11.32
C MET A 208 1.83 11.25 -12.56
N ARG A 209 2.37 11.74 -13.68
CA ARG A 209 2.52 10.96 -14.92
C ARG A 209 3.58 9.87 -14.82
N SER A 210 4.59 10.05 -13.99
CA SER A 210 5.59 9.01 -13.72
C SER A 210 4.99 7.87 -12.87
N GLY A 211 4.01 8.17 -12.02
CA GLY A 211 3.43 7.21 -11.09
C GLY A 211 4.19 7.10 -9.77
N PHE A 212 3.87 6.09 -8.96
CA PHE A 212 4.50 5.85 -7.66
C PHE A 212 4.48 4.36 -7.30
N ALA A 213 5.23 3.99 -6.27
CA ALA A 213 5.28 2.62 -5.77
C ALA A 213 4.28 2.39 -4.63
N VAL A 214 3.66 1.20 -4.65
CA VAL A 214 2.72 0.71 -3.65
C VAL A 214 3.27 -0.61 -3.09
N LEU A 215 3.17 -0.78 -1.77
CA LEU A 215 3.67 -1.96 -1.05
C LEU A 215 2.77 -3.18 -1.27
N PHE A 216 3.37 -4.36 -1.17
CA PHE A 216 2.65 -5.61 -0.97
C PHE A 216 2.01 -5.64 0.43
N PRO A 217 1.08 -6.58 0.69
CA PRO A 217 0.51 -6.73 2.02
C PRO A 217 1.59 -7.02 3.07
N PHE A 218 1.51 -6.35 4.20
CA PHE A 218 2.38 -6.62 5.33
C PHE A 218 1.62 -6.51 6.64
N ARG A 219 2.15 -7.19 7.67
CA ARG A 219 1.65 -7.09 9.04
C ARG A 219 2.69 -6.42 9.91
N TYR A 220 2.26 -5.50 10.76
CA TYR A 220 3.11 -4.98 11.81
C TYR A 220 3.39 -6.08 12.83
N HIS A 221 4.51 -6.79 12.70
CA HIS A 221 4.91 -7.74 13.73
C HIS A 221 5.45 -7.00 14.95
N ARG A 222 5.04 -7.46 16.14
CA ARG A 222 5.64 -7.11 17.43
C ARG A 222 7.16 -7.25 17.27
N ARG A 223 7.92 -6.16 17.22
CA ARG A 223 9.36 -6.23 17.42
C ARG A 223 9.55 -6.92 18.76
N SER A 224 10.07 -8.15 18.74
CA SER A 224 10.52 -8.82 19.94
C SER A 224 11.35 -7.80 20.73
N ILE A 225 11.03 -7.61 22.01
CA ILE A 225 11.75 -6.76 22.97
C ILE A 225 13.28 -6.96 22.88
N ASN A 226 13.73 -8.11 22.36
CA ASN A 226 15.14 -8.46 22.14
C ASN A 226 15.85 -7.64 21.04
N VAL A 227 15.14 -6.93 20.15
CA VAL A 227 15.78 -6.04 19.15
C VAL A 227 16.11 -4.66 19.74
N CYS A 228 15.35 -4.18 20.74
CA CYS A 228 15.71 -2.98 21.48
C CYS A 228 16.95 -3.21 22.36
N LEU A 229 17.08 -4.39 22.98
CA LEU A 229 18.24 -4.73 23.81
C LEU A 229 19.55 -4.86 23.02
N ARG A 230 19.51 -5.17 21.71
CA ARG A 230 20.73 -5.20 20.87
C ARG A 230 21.25 -3.81 20.47
N ARG A 231 20.41 -2.76 20.50
CA ARG A 231 20.85 -1.38 20.20
C ARG A 231 21.47 -0.68 21.42
N GLU A 232 21.04 -1.02 22.64
CA GLU A 232 21.61 -0.48 23.89
C GLU A 232 23.02 -1.04 24.20
N ILE A 233 23.31 -2.29 23.85
CA ILE A 233 24.63 -2.91 24.13
C ILE A 233 25.72 -2.45 23.14
N ARG A 234 25.36 -2.06 21.91
CA ARG A 234 26.32 -1.53 20.92
C ARG A 234 26.68 -0.04 21.10
N LEU A 235 26.02 0.67 22.00
CA LEU A 235 26.38 2.05 22.38
C LEU A 235 27.20 2.12 23.68
N ARG A 236 27.61 0.95 24.23
CA ARG A 236 28.45 0.85 25.44
C ARG A 236 29.65 -0.09 25.27
N ILE A 237 30.15 -0.28 24.05
CA ILE A 237 31.47 -0.83 23.76
C ILE A 237 32.18 0.10 22.79
#